data_AF-A0A845SWD9-F1
#
_entry.id   AF-A0A845SWD9-F1
#
_cell.length_a   1.000
_cell.length_b   1.000
_cell.length_c   1.000
_cell.angle_alpha   90.00
_cell.angle_beta   90.00
_cell.angle_gamma   90.00
#
_symmetry.space_group_name_H-M   'P 1'
#
loop_
_entity.id
_entity.type
_entity.pdbx_description
1 polymer ?
#
loop_
_entity_poly.entity_id
_entity_poly.type
_entity_poly.pdbx_seq_one_letter_code
_entity_poly.pdbx_strand_id
1 'polypeptide(L)' 'MHLISLSEEYRTAADALSKRLAELRALLKTARGDEAFSLQRRIETMRAELTDLRAVRAYLLHYYEPGERGGRLV' A
#
# COMPACT_ATOMS: atom_id res chain seq x y z
N MET A 1 20.54 8.49 5.70
CA MET A 1 19.18 7.90 5.69
C MET A 1 19.33 6.40 5.45
N HIS A 2 18.86 5.56 6.37
CA HIS A 2 18.89 4.10 6.21
C HIS A 2 17.62 3.66 5.47
N LEU A 3 17.77 2.98 4.33
CA LEU A 3 16.65 2.44 3.52
C LEU A 3 15.72 1.51 4.32
N ILE A 4 16.24 0.86 5.37
CA ILE A 4 15.46 0.06 6.34
C ILE A 4 14.44 0.94 7.08
N SER A 5 14.85 2.10 7.59
CA SER A 5 13.96 3.05 8.25
C SER A 5 12.86 3.52 7.30
N LEU A 6 13.24 3.81 6.05
CA LEU A 6 12.28 4.17 5.00
C LEU A 6 11.28 3.03 4.72
N SER A 7 11.73 1.78 4.70
CA SER A 7 10.85 0.62 4.50
C SER A 7 9.82 0.42 5.62
N GLU A 8 10.19 0.75 6.87
CA GLU A 8 9.28 0.72 8.02
C GLU A 8 8.32 1.92 8.02
N GLU A 9 8.75 3.08 7.52
CA GLU A 9 7.86 4.22 7.26
C GLU A 9 6.79 3.87 6.22
N TYR A 10 7.19 3.26 5.10
CA TYR A 10 6.25 2.78 4.08
C TYR A 10 5.31 1.69 4.60
N ARG A 11 5.80 0.80 5.47
CA ARG A 11 4.96 -0.20 6.16
C ARG A 11 3.91 0.49 7.04
N THR A 12 4.33 1.41 7.88
CA THR A 12 3.45 2.15 8.79
C THR A 12 2.37 2.91 8.00
N ALA A 13 2.76 3.57 6.91
CA ALA A 13 1.84 4.26 6.01
C ALA A 13 0.84 3.28 5.36
N ALA A 14 1.30 2.14 4.85
CA ALA A 14 0.45 1.12 4.26
C ALA A 14 -0.55 0.51 5.28
N ASP A 15 -0.13 0.33 6.52
CA ASP A 15 -0.99 -0.18 7.61
C ASP A 15 -2.07 0.84 7.99
N ALA A 16 -1.70 2.12 8.14
CA ALA A 16 -2.65 3.19 8.40
C ALA A 16 -3.69 3.32 7.26
N LEU A 17 -3.22 3.28 6.02
CA LEU A 17 -4.08 3.35 4.83
C LEU A 17 -5.02 2.13 4.72
N SER A 18 -4.52 0.94 5.07
CA SER A 18 -5.32 -0.29 5.11
C SER A 18 -6.43 -0.23 6.15
N LYS A 19 -6.14 0.29 7.35
CA LYS A 19 -7.16 0.51 8.40
C LYS A 19 -8.24 1.48 7.93
N ARG A 20 -7.83 2.62 7.36
CA ARG A 20 -8.77 3.62 6.85
C ARG A 20 -9.65 3.07 5.72
N LEU A 21 -9.10 2.24 4.85
CA LEU A 21 -9.86 1.54 3.82
C LEU A 21 -10.91 0.61 4.41
N ALA A 22 -10.61 -0.08 5.51
CA ALA A 22 -11.58 -0.94 6.19
C ALA A 22 -12.74 -0.12 6.77
N GLU A 23 -12.45 1.03 7.39
CA GLU A 23 -13.47 1.96 7.91
C GLU A 23 -14.38 2.49 6.79
N LEU A 24 -13.80 2.95 5.68
CA LEU A 24 -14.57 3.45 4.54
C LEU A 24 -15.45 2.36 3.91
N ARG A 25 -14.95 1.13 3.82
CA ARG A 25 -15.75 -0.01 3.37
C ARG A 25 -16.90 -0.33 4.32
N ALA A 26 -16.73 -0.13 5.63
CA ALA A 26 -17.81 -0.30 6.58
C ALA A 26 -18.88 0.78 6.40
N LEU A 27 -18.48 2.05 6.23
CA LEU A 27 -19.40 3.17 5.96
C LEU A 27 -20.17 3.00 4.65
N LEU A 28 -19.51 2.49 3.60
CA LEU A 28 -20.14 2.26 2.30
C LEU A 28 -21.32 1.28 2.38
N LYS A 29 -21.32 0.33 3.33
CA LYS A 29 -22.43 -0.64 3.47
C LYS A 29 -23.77 0.02 3.78
N THR A 30 -23.75 1.18 4.43
CA THR A 30 -24.94 1.90 4.87
C THR A 30 -25.20 3.17 4.05
N ALA A 31 -24.19 3.69 3.34
CA ALA A 31 -24.32 4.87 2.50
C ALA A 31 -25.29 4.66 1.33
N ARG A 32 -25.92 5.75 0.87
CA ARG A 32 -26.86 5.75 -0.25
C ARG A 32 -26.62 6.94 -1.17
N GLY A 33 -27.04 6.82 -2.43
CA GLY A 33 -26.97 7.91 -3.40
C GLY A 33 -25.56 8.46 -3.59
N ASP A 34 -25.45 9.79 -3.62
CA ASP A 34 -24.19 10.51 -3.88
C ASP A 34 -23.11 10.22 -2.82
N GLU A 35 -23.51 9.95 -1.57
CA GLU A 35 -22.57 9.58 -0.52
C GLU A 35 -21.89 8.24 -0.81
N ALA A 36 -22.67 7.24 -1.25
CA ALA A 36 -22.13 5.94 -1.62
C ALA A 36 -21.18 6.04 -2.82
N PHE A 37 -21.55 6.85 -3.83
CA PHE A 37 -20.71 7.09 -5.00
C PHE A 37 -19.38 7.78 -4.61
N SER A 38 -19.45 8.81 -3.77
CA SER A 38 -18.27 9.52 -3.27
C SER A 38 -17.34 8.60 -2.44
N LEU A 39 -17.91 7.80 -1.54
CA LEU A 39 -17.16 6.82 -0.75
C LEU A 39 -16.51 5.77 -1.63
N GLN A 40 -17.20 5.27 -2.66
CA GLN A 40 -16.65 4.29 -3.59
C GLN A 40 -15.43 4.86 -4.35
N ARG A 41 -15.55 6.06 -4.92
CA ARG A 41 -14.44 6.75 -5.60
C ARG A 41 -13.23 6.96 -4.69
N ARG A 42 -13.48 7.33 -3.43
CA ARG A 42 -12.42 7.50 -2.43
C ARG A 42 -11.74 6.18 -2.10
N ILE A 43 -12.51 5.09 -1.93
CA ILE A 43 -11.98 3.75 -1.70
C ILE A 43 -11.12 3.29 -2.88
N GLU A 44 -11.54 3.53 -4.12
CA GLU A 44 -10.79 3.17 -5.32
C GLU A 44 -9.45 3.90 -5.38
N THR A 45 -9.45 5.22 -5.13
CA THR A 45 -8.22 6.04 -5.08
C THR A 45 -7.25 5.51 -4.03
N MET A 46 -7.74 5.30 -2.79
CA MET A 46 -6.89 4.82 -1.70
C MET A 46 -6.38 3.39 -1.90
N ARG A 47 -7.10 2.54 -2.66
CA ARG A 47 -6.61 1.21 -3.03
C ARG A 47 -5.44 1.29 -4.01
N ALA A 48 -5.46 2.24 -4.94
CA ALA A 48 -4.34 2.47 -5.85
C ALA A 48 -3.10 2.92 -5.05
N GLU A 49 -3.26 3.93 -4.19
CA GLU A 49 -2.18 4.41 -3.30
C GLU A 49 -1.60 3.30 -2.41
N LEU A 50 -2.44 2.42 -1.86
CA LEU A 50 -1.98 1.29 -1.06
C LEU A 50 -1.17 0.29 -1.88
N THR A 51 -1.55 0.08 -3.13
CA THR A 51 -0.83 -0.79 -4.06
C THR A 51 0.55 -0.22 -4.34
N ASP A 52 0.64 1.08 -4.60
CA ASP A 52 1.89 1.78 -4.87
C ASP A 52 2.82 1.75 -3.66
N LEU A 53 2.30 2.05 -2.45
CA LEU A 53 3.08 1.99 -1.21
C LEU A 53 3.67 0.60 -0.96
N ARG A 54 2.88 -0.46 -1.22
CA ARG A 54 3.35 -1.85 -1.07
C ARG A 54 4.41 -2.20 -2.12
N ALA A 55 4.25 -1.73 -3.36
CA ALA A 55 5.23 -1.94 -4.42
C ALA A 55 6.57 -1.24 -4.10
N VAL A 56 6.52 0.01 -3.63
CA VAL A 56 7.73 0.75 -3.20
C VAL A 56 8.41 0.05 -2.03
N ARG A 57 7.65 -0.39 -1.03
CA ARG A 57 8.21 -1.15 0.09
C ARG A 57 8.88 -2.44 -0.36
N ALA A 58 8.25 -3.20 -1.24
CA ALA A 58 8.83 -4.44 -1.79
C ALA A 58 10.13 -4.15 -2.54
N TYR A 59 10.15 -3.10 -3.37
CA TYR A 59 11.36 -2.66 -4.06
C TYR A 59 12.49 -2.30 -3.09
N LEU A 60 12.19 -1.55 -2.02
CA LEU A 60 13.18 -1.18 -1.00
C LEU A 60 13.74 -2.39 -0.25
N LEU A 61 12.92 -3.40 0.02
CA LEU A 61 13.37 -4.66 0.63
C LEU A 61 14.26 -5.47 -0.32
N HIS A 62 13.86 -5.64 -1.58
CA HIS A 62 14.64 -6.37 -2.58
C HIS A 62 15.98 -5.72 -2.91
N TYR A 63 16.10 -4.40 -2.79
CA TYR A 63 17.38 -3.71 -2.98
C TYR A 63 18.40 -4.01 -1.87
N TYR A 64 17.97 -4.57 -0.73
CA TYR A 64 18.82 -4.88 0.42
C TYR A 64 19.09 -6.37 0.64
N GLU A 65 18.42 -7.30 -0.06
CA GLU A 65 18.80 -8.72 -0.05
C GLU A 65 20.09 -8.92 -0.89
N PRO A 66 21.28 -9.09 -0.28
CA PRO A 66 22.51 -9.33 -1.03
C PRO A 66 22.56 -10.83 -1.34
N GLY A 67 21.98 -11.21 -2.48
CA GLY A 67 21.92 -12.59 -3.00
C GLY A 67 20.47 -12.92 -3.35
N GLU A 68 20.04 -12.89 -4.60
CA GLU A 68 20.47 -13.81 -5.66
C GLU A 68 20.66 -13.12 -7.03
N ARG A 69 21.80 -12.48 -7.24
CA ARG A 69 22.35 -12.29 -8.60
C ARG A 69 23.77 -12.81 -8.67
N GLY A 70 23.93 -14.07 -8.26
CA GLY A 70 25.12 -14.87 -8.48
C GLY A 70 24.77 -16.08 -9.34
N GLY A 71 24.96 -15.96 -10.66
CA GLY A 71 25.18 -17.09 -11.55
C GLY A 71 23.96 -17.81 -12.12
N ARG A 72 23.53 -17.39 -13.31
CA ARG A 72 23.54 -18.31 -14.47
C ARG A 72 23.68 -17.51 -15.78
N LEU A 73 24.91 -17.12 -16.05
CA LEU A 73 25.42 -17.09 -17.42
C LEU A 73 26.09 -18.45 -17.63
N VAL A 74 25.33 -19.45 -18.09
CA VAL A 74 25.69 -20.48 -19.09
C VAL A 74 24.38 -21.07 -19.59
#